data_AF-A0A2S5CFL7-F1
#
_entry.id   AF-A0A2S5CFL7-F1
#
_cell.length_a   1.000
_cell.length_b   1.000
_cell.length_c   1.000
_cell.angle_alpha   90.00
_cell.angle_beta   90.00
_cell.angle_gamma   90.00
#
_symmetry.space_group_name_H-M   'P 1'
#
loop_
_entity.id
_entity.type
_entity.pdbx_description
1 polymer ?
#
loop_
_entity_poly.entity_id
_entity_poly.type
_entity_poly.pdbx_seq_one_letter_code
_entity_poly.pdbx_strand_id
1 'polypeptide(L)'
;MEMVSPKHPSKPDKAIIHQNDVALLDFLKGHFEFSTDVKLATHVGLTRHAVYKVRTGDVALGNGIRLRLLENSGQFRQFIPLPDLSAKSLLDGIKNRLDDAAEPEKPSVGGLISDAELLACFKQHIAATTDEAVAGKIGLKRTSLSMLRKGMAKFGIAPRIQIAGVLYPDADIAKLETLINDSGELAQFLQTMPPNT
;
A
#
# COMPACT_ATOMS: atom_id res chain seq x y z
N MET A 1 4.56 -42.20 -18.47
CA MET A 1 3.71 -41.21 -17.78
C MET A 1 4.56 -39.99 -17.53
N GLU A 2 4.54 -39.02 -18.44
CA GLU A 2 5.20 -37.74 -18.22
C GLU A 2 4.36 -36.93 -17.24
N MET A 3 4.96 -36.57 -16.10
CA MET A 3 4.35 -35.67 -15.13
C MET A 3 4.39 -34.26 -15.70
N VAL A 4 3.22 -33.75 -16.10
CA VAL A 4 3.06 -32.35 -16.51
C VAL A 4 3.18 -31.49 -15.27
N SER A 5 4.32 -30.81 -15.13
CA SER A 5 4.52 -29.78 -14.10
C SER A 5 3.42 -28.70 -14.20
N PRO A 6 2.82 -28.27 -13.08
CA PRO A 6 1.80 -27.24 -13.10
C PRO A 6 2.38 -25.92 -13.62
N LYS A 7 1.79 -25.40 -14.71
CA LYS A 7 2.08 -24.06 -15.24
C LYS A 7 1.87 -23.04 -14.12
N HIS A 8 2.93 -22.31 -13.77
CA HIS A 8 2.79 -21.05 -13.05
C HIS A 8 1.77 -20.16 -13.78
N PRO A 9 0.88 -19.43 -13.06
CA PRO A 9 -0.05 -18.52 -13.71
C PRO A 9 0.74 -17.50 -14.54
N SER A 10 0.42 -17.43 -15.83
CA SER A 10 1.01 -16.47 -16.76
C SER A 10 0.72 -15.06 -16.25
N LYS A 11 1.75 -14.21 -16.18
CA LYS A 11 1.57 -12.79 -15.87
C LYS A 11 0.46 -12.21 -16.77
N PRO A 12 -0.49 -11.43 -16.23
CA PRO A 12 -1.58 -10.88 -17.02
C PRO A 12 -1.05 -10.08 -18.21
N ASP A 13 -1.76 -10.16 -19.32
CA ASP A 13 -1.43 -9.44 -20.55
C ASP A 13 -1.39 -7.93 -20.27
N LYS A 14 -0.37 -7.25 -20.78
CA LYS A 14 -0.23 -5.79 -20.66
C LYS A 14 -1.47 -5.06 -21.19
N ALA A 15 -2.11 -5.60 -22.23
CA ALA A 15 -3.35 -5.05 -22.77
C ALA A 15 -4.50 -5.08 -21.74
N ILE A 16 -4.61 -6.16 -20.97
CA ILE A 16 -5.65 -6.32 -19.93
C ILE A 16 -5.39 -5.35 -18.77
N ILE A 17 -4.13 -5.24 -18.32
CA ILE A 17 -3.75 -4.29 -17.26
C ILE A 17 -4.09 -2.85 -17.67
N HIS A 18 -3.73 -2.47 -18.90
CA HIS A 18 -4.04 -1.15 -19.44
C HIS A 18 -5.55 -0.90 -19.49
N GLN A 19 -6.33 -1.84 -20.00
CA GLN A 19 -7.78 -1.70 -20.08
C GLN A 19 -8.41 -1.53 -18.69
N ASN A 20 -7.95 -2.28 -17.69
CA ASN A 20 -8.44 -2.16 -16.31
C ASN A 20 -8.07 -0.81 -15.69
N ASP A 21 -6.86 -0.29 -15.94
CA ASP A 21 -6.44 1.02 -15.46
C ASP A 21 -7.28 2.16 -16.05
N VAL A 22 -7.57 2.10 -17.36
CA VAL A 22 -8.44 3.08 -18.01
C VAL A 22 -9.87 2.98 -17.49
N ALA A 23 -10.40 1.77 -17.35
CA ALA A 23 -11.74 1.54 -16.81
C ALA A 23 -11.88 2.09 -15.38
N LEU A 24 -10.87 1.92 -14.52
CA LEU A 24 -10.86 2.52 -13.18
C LEU A 24 -10.88 4.05 -13.23
N LEU A 25 -10.07 4.67 -14.10
CA LEU A 25 -10.07 6.13 -14.25
C LEU A 25 -11.42 6.67 -14.75
N ASP A 26 -12.06 5.98 -15.69
CA ASP A 26 -13.37 6.37 -16.21
C ASP A 26 -14.48 6.16 -15.18
N PHE A 27 -14.43 5.07 -14.41
CA PHE A 27 -15.32 4.87 -13.25
C PHE A 27 -15.20 6.04 -12.27
N LEU A 28 -13.99 6.39 -11.83
CA LEU A 28 -13.77 7.48 -10.88
C LEU A 28 -14.26 8.82 -11.44
N LYS A 29 -14.01 9.07 -12.73
CA LYS A 29 -14.47 10.28 -13.41
C LYS A 29 -15.99 10.39 -13.43
N GLY A 30 -16.68 9.29 -13.72
CA GLY A 30 -18.14 9.24 -13.70
C GLY A 30 -18.73 9.31 -12.30
N HIS A 31 -18.19 8.53 -11.37
CA HIS A 31 -18.67 8.41 -9.98
C HIS A 31 -18.59 9.73 -9.21
N PHE A 32 -17.52 10.51 -9.42
CA PHE A 32 -17.35 11.83 -8.81
C PHE A 32 -17.76 13.00 -9.72
N GLU A 33 -18.45 12.70 -10.84
CA GLU A 33 -18.96 13.69 -11.80
C GLU A 33 -17.90 14.70 -12.30
N PHE A 34 -16.66 14.23 -12.45
CA PHE A 34 -15.57 15.08 -12.91
C PHE A 34 -15.70 15.38 -14.40
N SER A 35 -16.01 16.64 -14.72
CA SER A 35 -16.12 17.12 -16.09
C SER A 35 -14.82 17.03 -16.91
N THR A 36 -13.65 16.92 -16.27
CA THR A 36 -12.35 16.87 -16.95
C THR A 36 -11.37 15.91 -16.29
N ASP A 37 -10.43 15.39 -17.08
CA ASP A 37 -9.31 14.58 -16.57
C ASP A 37 -8.37 15.37 -15.66
N VAL A 38 -8.39 16.71 -15.74
CA VAL A 38 -7.63 17.57 -14.82
C VAL A 38 -8.20 17.47 -13.42
N LYS A 39 -9.53 17.55 -13.27
CA LYS A 39 -10.20 17.40 -11.97
C LYS A 39 -9.97 16.01 -11.39
N LEU A 40 -10.10 14.97 -12.24
CA LEU A 40 -9.76 13.60 -11.85
C LEU A 40 -8.31 13.51 -11.37
N ALA A 41 -7.35 14.01 -12.15
CA ALA A 41 -5.93 13.98 -11.82
C ALA A 41 -5.65 14.65 -10.47
N THR A 42 -6.21 15.83 -10.23
CA THR A 42 -6.10 16.53 -8.94
C THR A 42 -6.66 15.70 -7.79
N HIS A 43 -7.84 15.10 -7.97
CA HIS A 43 -8.48 14.28 -6.93
C HIS A 43 -7.63 13.05 -6.56
N VAL A 44 -7.07 12.34 -7.55
CA VAL A 44 -6.27 11.13 -7.30
C VAL A 44 -4.80 11.44 -6.96
N GLY A 45 -4.39 12.71 -7.03
CA GLY A 45 -3.01 13.15 -6.78
C GLY A 45 -2.04 12.79 -7.90
N LEU A 46 -2.51 12.80 -9.14
CA LEU A 46 -1.72 12.62 -10.36
C LEU A 46 -1.57 13.94 -11.13
N THR A 47 -0.59 14.00 -12.03
CA THR A 47 -0.53 15.08 -13.02
C THR A 47 -1.44 14.74 -14.20
N ARG A 48 -1.94 15.77 -14.91
CA ARG A 48 -2.69 15.58 -16.16
C ARG A 48 -1.93 14.70 -17.16
N HIS A 49 -0.60 14.89 -17.25
CA HIS A 49 0.26 14.10 -18.14
C HIS A 49 0.34 12.63 -17.73
N ALA A 50 0.38 12.34 -16.43
CA ALA A 50 0.36 10.97 -15.93
C ALA A 50 -0.97 10.28 -16.30
N VAL A 51 -2.11 10.97 -16.13
CA VAL A 51 -3.43 10.45 -16.55
C VAL A 51 -3.44 10.18 -18.05
N TYR A 52 -2.94 11.11 -18.87
CA TYR A 52 -2.83 10.92 -20.32
C TYR A 52 -2.02 9.66 -20.68
N LYS A 53 -0.84 9.48 -20.08
CA LYS A 53 0.01 8.30 -20.34
C LYS A 53 -0.64 6.98 -19.92
N VAL A 54 -1.44 6.98 -18.86
CA VAL A 54 -2.23 5.80 -18.47
C VAL A 54 -3.30 5.53 -19.52
N ARG A 55 -4.00 6.57 -19.98
CA ARG A 55 -5.02 6.43 -21.04
C ARG A 55 -4.46 5.89 -22.35
N THR A 56 -3.28 6.35 -22.78
CA THR A 56 -2.63 5.87 -24.01
C THR A 56 -1.98 4.50 -23.87
N GLY A 57 -1.88 3.96 -22.64
CA GLY A 57 -1.23 2.67 -22.37
C GLY A 57 0.30 2.74 -22.32
N ASP A 58 0.87 3.95 -22.31
CA ASP A 58 2.31 4.16 -22.19
C ASP A 58 2.82 3.78 -20.79
N VAL A 59 2.00 3.94 -19.75
CA VAL A 59 2.33 3.58 -18.37
C VAL A 59 1.13 2.93 -17.67
N ALA A 60 1.40 1.97 -16.79
CA ALA A 60 0.39 1.44 -15.89
C ALA A 60 0.15 2.40 -14.71
N LEU A 61 -1.04 2.34 -14.13
CA LEU A 61 -1.35 2.99 -12.88
C LEU A 61 -0.51 2.36 -11.75
N GLY A 62 0.08 3.18 -10.89
CA GLY A 62 0.93 2.68 -9.81
C GLY A 62 0.10 2.16 -8.63
N ASN A 63 0.60 1.10 -7.98
CA ASN A 63 0.01 0.55 -6.75
C ASN A 63 -0.21 1.61 -5.66
N GLY A 64 0.64 2.64 -5.59
CA GLY A 64 0.48 3.74 -4.62
C GLY A 64 -0.73 4.61 -4.88
N ILE A 65 -1.13 4.76 -6.14
CA ILE A 65 -2.36 5.47 -6.48
C ILE A 65 -3.57 4.61 -6.13
N ARG A 66 -3.53 3.30 -6.45
CA ARG A 66 -4.60 2.35 -6.08
C ARG A 66 -4.82 2.26 -4.58
N LEU A 67 -3.75 2.15 -3.80
CA LEU A 67 -3.81 2.22 -2.33
C LEU A 67 -4.43 3.53 -1.86
N ARG A 68 -3.97 4.67 -2.40
CA ARG A 68 -4.51 5.98 -1.99
C ARG A 68 -6.00 6.12 -2.30
N LEU A 69 -6.46 5.60 -3.43
CA LEU A 69 -7.89 5.56 -3.76
C LEU A 69 -8.66 4.79 -2.68
N LEU A 70 -8.13 3.66 -2.24
CA LEU A 70 -8.73 2.86 -1.17
C LEU A 70 -8.70 3.58 0.19
N GLU A 71 -7.58 4.21 0.55
CA GLU A 71 -7.44 5.03 1.77
C GLU A 71 -8.45 6.20 1.77
N ASN A 72 -8.58 6.92 0.64
CA ASN A 72 -9.49 8.05 0.49
C ASN A 72 -10.97 7.64 0.44
N SER A 73 -11.28 6.39 0.02
CA SER A 73 -12.65 5.88 0.03
C SER A 73 -13.19 5.62 1.45
N GLY A 74 -12.34 5.63 2.48
CA GLY A 74 -12.68 5.26 3.85
C GLY A 74 -12.81 3.75 4.08
N GLN A 75 -12.78 2.94 3.02
CA GLN A 75 -12.95 1.49 3.07
C GLN A 75 -11.67 0.75 3.49
N PHE A 76 -10.50 1.39 3.41
CA PHE A 76 -9.22 0.79 3.79
C PHE A 76 -9.23 0.13 5.18
N ARG A 77 -9.98 0.71 6.13
CA ARG A 77 -10.09 0.25 7.51
C ARG A 77 -10.68 -1.15 7.67
N GLN A 78 -11.41 -1.66 6.67
CA GLN A 78 -11.95 -3.02 6.74
C GLN A 78 -10.87 -4.10 6.55
N PHE A 79 -9.75 -3.75 5.91
CA PHE A 79 -8.64 -4.68 5.71
C PHE A 79 -7.67 -4.61 6.86
N ILE A 80 -7.32 -3.38 7.28
CA ILE A 80 -6.37 -3.12 8.35
C ILE A 80 -6.97 -1.99 9.20
N PRO A 81 -7.07 -2.11 10.53
CA PRO A 81 -7.65 -1.08 11.39
C PRO A 81 -6.66 0.09 11.63
N LEU A 82 -6.05 0.58 10.56
CA LEU A 82 -5.25 1.80 10.48
C LEU A 82 -5.93 2.79 9.53
N PRO A 83 -5.72 4.11 9.70
CA PRO A 83 -6.23 5.08 8.74
C PRO A 83 -5.54 4.97 7.37
N ASP A 84 -4.25 4.62 7.34
CA ASP A 84 -3.42 4.51 6.14
C ASP A 84 -2.17 3.65 6.43
N LEU A 85 -1.33 3.42 5.40
CA LEU A 85 -0.03 2.75 5.54
C LEU A 85 1.15 3.73 5.72
N SER A 86 0.91 4.95 6.17
CA SER A 86 1.98 5.92 6.41
C SER A 86 2.93 5.45 7.53
N ALA A 87 4.14 6.00 7.56
CA ALA A 87 5.13 5.61 8.55
C ALA A 87 4.64 5.92 9.98
N LYS A 88 3.92 7.04 10.11
CA LYS A 88 3.28 7.47 11.34
C LYS A 88 2.23 6.46 11.82
N SER A 89 1.26 6.10 10.98
CA SER A 89 0.17 5.19 11.37
C SER A 89 0.69 3.81 11.81
N LEU A 90 1.69 3.28 11.09
CA LEU A 90 2.34 2.02 11.46
C LEU A 90 3.11 2.13 12.77
N LEU A 91 3.84 3.23 12.97
CA LEU A 91 4.60 3.50 14.18
C LEU A 91 3.67 3.65 15.39
N ASP A 92 2.58 4.40 15.26
CA ASP A 92 1.57 4.55 16.31
C ASP A 92 0.96 3.19 16.65
N GLY A 93 0.67 2.36 15.63
CA GLY A 93 0.21 0.98 15.82
C GLY A 93 1.20 0.08 16.56
N ILE A 94 2.51 0.25 16.32
CA ILE A 94 3.57 -0.47 17.05
C ILE A 94 3.66 0.04 18.49
N LYS A 95 3.71 1.36 18.70
CA LYS A 95 3.86 1.98 20.02
C LYS A 95 2.73 1.56 20.95
N ASN A 96 1.48 1.64 20.50
CA ASN A 96 0.33 1.20 21.29
C ASN A 96 0.44 -0.26 21.78
N ARG A 97 1.09 -1.16 21.03
CA ARG A 97 1.29 -2.57 21.41
C ARG A 97 2.50 -2.77 22.33
N LEU A 98 3.50 -1.90 22.23
CA LEU A 98 4.67 -1.91 23.10
C LEU A 98 4.33 -1.30 24.47
N ASP A 99 3.49 -0.26 24.48
CA ASP A 99 3.07 0.45 25.69
C ASP A 99 2.16 -0.42 26.59
N ASP A 100 1.40 -1.35 26.01
CA ASP A 100 0.69 -2.41 26.74
C ASP A 100 1.66 -3.39 27.46
N ALA A 101 2.97 -3.34 27.17
CA ALA A 101 3.99 -4.22 27.75
C ALA A 101 4.98 -3.53 28.72
N ALA A 102 5.07 -2.20 28.76
CA ALA A 102 5.77 -1.39 29.77
C ALA A 102 5.56 0.12 29.50
N GLU A 103 5.49 0.96 30.54
CA GLU A 103 5.37 2.42 30.37
C GLU A 103 6.51 2.99 29.51
N PRO A 104 6.20 3.71 28.41
CA PRO A 104 7.22 4.30 27.56
C PRO A 104 7.75 5.61 28.16
N GLU A 105 9.08 5.78 28.11
CA GLU A 105 9.68 7.12 28.13
C GLU A 105 9.07 7.96 27.00
N LYS A 106 8.57 9.15 27.38
CA LYS A 106 7.87 10.10 26.50
C LYS A 106 8.50 10.20 25.09
N PRO A 107 7.69 10.20 24.02
CA PRO A 107 8.20 10.46 22.69
C PRO A 107 8.83 11.85 22.62
N SER A 108 10.06 11.89 22.11
CA SER A 108 10.76 13.13 21.77
C SER A 108 9.90 13.96 20.82
N VAL A 109 9.65 15.20 21.25
CA VAL A 109 8.85 16.21 20.56
C VAL A 109 9.54 16.63 19.25
N GLY A 110 8.83 16.54 18.13
CA GLY A 110 9.02 17.47 16.99
C GLY A 110 9.86 17.01 15.80
N GLY A 111 10.07 15.71 15.56
CA GLY A 111 10.71 15.21 14.34
C GLY A 111 9.73 14.80 13.24
N LEU A 112 10.11 14.98 11.97
CA LEU A 112 9.47 14.26 10.85
C LEU A 112 9.70 12.75 11.09
N ILE A 113 8.64 12.01 11.40
CA ILE A 113 8.70 10.54 11.57
C ILE A 113 9.29 9.92 10.30
N SER A 114 10.41 9.23 10.46
CA SER A 114 11.17 8.65 9.36
C SER A 114 10.98 7.14 9.27
N ASP A 115 11.15 6.57 8.09
CA ASP A 115 11.13 5.11 7.92
C ASP A 115 12.28 4.41 8.68
N ALA A 116 13.33 5.15 9.08
CA ALA A 116 14.37 4.64 9.97
C ALA A 116 13.84 4.39 11.39
N GLU A 117 13.01 5.30 11.91
CA GLU A 117 12.35 5.15 13.21
C GLU A 117 11.36 3.99 13.18
N LEU A 118 10.54 3.91 12.13
CA LEU A 118 9.63 2.78 11.91
C LEU A 118 10.38 1.45 11.89
N LEU A 119 11.50 1.36 11.18
CA LEU A 119 12.33 0.15 11.13
C LEU A 119 12.85 -0.25 12.53
N ALA A 120 13.31 0.71 13.33
CA ALA A 120 13.82 0.46 14.66
C ALA A 120 12.73 -0.08 15.61
N CYS A 121 11.58 0.60 15.67
CA CYS A 121 10.44 0.17 16.49
C CYS A 121 9.87 -1.16 16.01
N PHE A 122 9.81 -1.40 14.70
CA PHE A 122 9.34 -2.68 14.18
C PHE A 122 10.27 -3.83 14.56
N LYS A 123 11.60 -3.65 14.46
CA LYS A 123 12.59 -4.66 14.90
C LYS A 123 12.41 -5.03 16.37
N GLN A 124 12.18 -4.03 17.22
CA GLN A 124 11.88 -4.23 18.64
C GLN A 124 10.57 -4.99 18.85
N HIS A 125 9.50 -4.60 18.15
CA HIS A 125 8.19 -5.23 18.25
C HIS A 125 8.22 -6.72 17.93
N ILE A 126 8.95 -7.13 16.89
CA ILE A 126 9.08 -8.54 16.52
C ILE A 126 10.19 -9.29 17.28
N ALA A 127 10.84 -8.64 18.26
CA ALA A 127 11.98 -9.15 19.01
C ALA A 127 13.10 -9.74 18.13
N ALA A 128 13.32 -9.18 16.94
CA ALA A 128 14.30 -9.71 16.01
C ALA A 128 15.73 -9.27 16.37
N THR A 129 16.63 -10.22 16.53
CA THR A 129 18.04 -9.96 16.82
C THR A 129 18.85 -9.61 15.56
N THR A 130 18.49 -10.18 14.41
CA THR A 130 19.21 -10.01 13.14
C THR A 130 18.45 -9.17 12.13
N ASP A 131 19.20 -8.53 11.23
CA ASP A 131 18.63 -7.76 10.12
C ASP A 131 18.02 -8.67 9.06
N GLU A 132 18.55 -9.88 8.90
CA GLU A 132 18.02 -10.92 8.05
C GLU A 132 16.61 -11.34 8.48
N ALA A 133 16.38 -11.49 9.79
CA ALA A 133 15.05 -11.81 10.32
C ALA A 133 14.04 -10.68 10.02
N VAL A 134 14.42 -9.42 10.26
CA VAL A 134 13.58 -8.26 9.94
C VAL A 134 13.30 -8.19 8.43
N ALA A 135 14.34 -8.28 7.61
CA ALA A 135 14.24 -8.18 6.17
C ALA A 135 13.35 -9.29 5.58
N GLY A 136 13.49 -10.53 6.09
CA GLY A 136 12.65 -11.66 5.70
C GLY A 136 11.17 -11.45 6.04
N LYS A 137 10.86 -10.83 7.19
CA LYS A 137 9.48 -10.53 7.61
C LYS A 137 8.78 -9.49 6.73
N ILE A 138 9.52 -8.56 6.13
CA ILE A 138 8.95 -7.45 5.33
C ILE A 138 9.28 -7.55 3.84
N GLY A 139 9.82 -8.69 3.40
CA GLY A 139 10.11 -8.96 1.99
C GLY A 139 11.19 -8.07 1.38
N LEU A 140 12.16 -7.59 2.17
CA LEU A 140 13.26 -6.77 1.69
C LEU A 140 14.58 -7.55 1.65
N LYS A 141 15.53 -7.04 0.86
CA LYS A 141 16.93 -7.47 0.96
C LYS A 141 17.55 -6.80 2.19
N ARG A 142 18.41 -7.53 2.91
CA ARG A 142 19.15 -7.00 4.06
C ARG A 142 19.85 -5.66 3.77
N THR A 143 20.46 -5.54 2.59
CA THR A 143 21.18 -4.32 2.17
C THR A 143 20.27 -3.09 2.10
N SER A 144 18.98 -3.26 1.81
CA SER A 144 17.99 -2.18 1.79
C SER A 144 17.77 -1.58 3.19
N LEU A 145 17.92 -2.36 4.27
CA LEU A 145 17.78 -1.87 5.64
C LEU A 145 18.85 -0.84 6.00
N SER A 146 20.09 -1.02 5.49
CA SER A 146 21.15 -0.03 5.72
C SER A 146 20.83 1.33 5.07
N MET A 147 20.18 1.33 3.91
CA MET A 147 19.80 2.57 3.22
C MET A 147 18.64 3.28 3.93
N LEU A 148 17.70 2.50 4.47
CA LEU A 148 16.59 3.03 5.29
C LEU A 148 17.12 3.72 6.55
N ARG A 149 18.06 3.09 7.29
CA ARG A 149 18.66 3.70 8.50
C ARG A 149 19.38 5.02 8.23
N LYS A 150 20.03 5.14 7.07
CA LYS A 150 20.71 6.36 6.65
C LYS A 150 19.74 7.44 6.14
N GLY A 151 18.44 7.17 6.10
CA GLY A 151 17.44 8.06 5.51
C GLY A 151 17.55 8.21 3.99
N MET A 152 18.36 7.37 3.34
CA MET A 152 18.63 7.41 1.90
C MET A 152 17.58 6.67 1.08
N ALA A 153 16.71 5.91 1.75
CA ALA A 153 15.60 5.19 1.14
C ALA A 153 14.34 5.31 2.03
N LYS A 154 13.19 4.99 1.45
CA LYS A 154 11.90 4.90 2.12
C LYS A 154 11.29 3.52 1.89
N PHE A 155 10.45 3.06 2.80
CA PHE A 155 9.65 1.87 2.61
C PHE A 155 8.66 2.09 1.46
N GLY A 156 8.68 1.17 0.50
CA GLY A 156 7.60 1.04 -0.47
C GLY A 156 6.32 0.48 0.17
N ILE A 157 5.28 0.30 -0.63
CA ILE A 157 3.98 -0.17 -0.17
C ILE A 157 4.05 -1.62 0.30
N ALA A 158 4.70 -2.50 -0.45
CA ALA A 158 4.82 -3.91 -0.10
C ALA A 158 5.38 -4.13 1.33
N PRO A 159 6.54 -3.57 1.73
CA PRO A 159 7.03 -3.74 3.09
C PRO A 159 6.09 -3.11 4.14
N ARG A 160 5.36 -2.04 3.82
CA ARG A 160 4.37 -1.44 4.73
C ARG A 160 3.17 -2.35 4.96
N ILE A 161 2.66 -2.99 3.90
CA ILE A 161 1.60 -4.01 3.99
C ILE A 161 2.07 -5.17 4.87
N GLN A 162 3.30 -5.64 4.69
CA GLN A 162 3.86 -6.73 5.50
C GLN A 162 4.03 -6.34 6.97
N ILE A 163 4.48 -5.11 7.26
CA ILE A 163 4.49 -4.58 8.63
C ILE A 163 3.07 -4.59 9.21
N ALA A 164 2.08 -4.08 8.47
CA ALA A 164 0.70 -4.07 8.94
C ALA A 164 0.14 -5.48 9.20
N GLY A 165 0.42 -6.46 8.33
CA GLY A 165 0.02 -7.86 8.53
C GLY A 165 0.64 -8.50 9.77
N VAL A 166 1.85 -8.08 10.16
CA VAL A 166 2.45 -8.50 11.44
C VAL A 166 1.74 -7.85 12.64
N LEU A 167 1.34 -6.58 12.54
CA LEU A 167 0.64 -5.87 13.61
C LEU A 167 -0.81 -6.34 13.81
N TYR A 168 -1.43 -6.81 12.73
CA TYR A 168 -2.83 -7.22 12.66
C TYR A 168 -2.93 -8.59 11.99
N PRO A 169 -2.70 -9.69 12.72
CA PRO A 169 -2.72 -11.04 12.15
C PRO A 169 -4.05 -11.43 11.49
N ASP A 170 -5.16 -10.85 11.97
CA ASP A 170 -6.51 -11.10 11.45
C ASP A 170 -6.87 -10.19 10.25
N ALA A 171 -5.95 -9.32 9.83
CA ALA A 171 -6.17 -8.44 8.68
C ALA A 171 -6.25 -9.23 7.37
N ASP A 172 -7.17 -8.84 6.48
CA ASP A 172 -7.27 -9.42 5.14
C ASP A 172 -6.25 -8.77 4.18
N ILE A 173 -4.97 -9.07 4.43
CA ILE A 173 -3.84 -8.60 3.63
C ILE A 173 -3.91 -9.12 2.19
N ALA A 174 -4.39 -10.35 1.99
CA ALA A 174 -4.47 -10.97 0.68
C ALA A 174 -5.47 -10.24 -0.23
N LYS A 175 -6.66 -9.86 0.28
CA LYS A 175 -7.61 -9.07 -0.49
C LYS A 175 -7.08 -7.66 -0.75
N LEU A 176 -6.44 -7.04 0.24
CA LEU A 176 -5.80 -5.73 0.07
C LEU A 176 -4.74 -5.75 -1.05
N GLU A 177 -3.86 -6.74 -1.05
CA GLU A 177 -2.85 -6.92 -2.10
C GLU A 177 -3.50 -7.16 -3.46
N THR A 178 -4.60 -7.92 -3.52
CA THR A 178 -5.35 -8.14 -4.77
C THR A 178 -5.87 -6.82 -5.33
N LEU A 179 -6.55 -6.02 -4.50
CA LEU A 179 -7.12 -4.72 -4.91
C LEU A 179 -6.05 -3.71 -5.36
N ILE A 180 -4.88 -3.71 -4.70
CA ILE A 180 -3.78 -2.79 -5.04
C ILE A 180 -3.03 -3.21 -6.30
N ASN A 181 -3.08 -4.49 -6.67
CA ASN A 181 -2.41 -5.02 -7.86
C ASN A 181 -3.33 -5.11 -9.09
N ASP A 182 -4.66 -5.03 -8.93
CA ASP A 182 -5.62 -5.13 -10.02
C ASP A 182 -6.66 -3.99 -10.00
N SER A 183 -6.60 -3.11 -11.01
CA SER A 183 -7.55 -2.00 -11.17
C SER A 183 -8.98 -2.45 -11.41
N GLY A 184 -9.20 -3.62 -12.03
CA GLY A 184 -10.54 -4.15 -12.30
C GLY A 184 -11.22 -4.58 -11.01
N GLU A 185 -10.51 -5.35 -10.18
CA GLU A 185 -10.95 -5.72 -8.83
C GLU A 185 -11.21 -4.49 -7.96
N LEU A 186 -10.31 -3.50 -8.01
CA LEU A 186 -10.49 -2.25 -7.27
C LEU A 186 -11.72 -1.47 -7.75
N ALA A 187 -11.94 -1.36 -9.06
CA ALA A 187 -13.11 -0.67 -9.61
C ALA A 187 -14.41 -1.35 -9.17
N GLN A 188 -14.49 -2.68 -9.26
CA GLN A 188 -15.66 -3.44 -8.79
C GLN A 188 -15.89 -3.25 -7.29
N PHE A 189 -14.83 -3.31 -6.50
CA PHE A 189 -14.92 -3.09 -5.07
C PHE A 189 -15.45 -1.68 -4.75
N LEU A 190 -14.94 -0.64 -5.40
CA LEU A 190 -15.41 0.73 -5.23
C LEU A 190 -16.85 0.94 -5.77
N GLN A 191 -17.30 0.17 -6.76
CA GLN A 191 -18.69 0.23 -7.24
C GLN A 191 -19.71 -0.28 -6.22
N THR A 192 -19.31 -1.16 -5.31
CA THR A 192 -20.19 -1.64 -4.24
C THR A 192 -20.39 -0.61 -3.12
N MET A 193 -19.74 0.56 -3.22
CA MET A 193 -19.92 1.65 -2.27
C MET A 193 -21.31 2.28 -2.42
N PRO A 194 -22.05 2.51 -1.32
CA PRO A 194 -23.17 3.44 -1.36
C PRO A 194 -22.64 4.83 -1.76
N PRO A 195 -23.38 5.62 -2.57
CA PRO A 195 -22.98 6.99 -2.87
C PRO A 195 -22.86 7.74 -1.55
N ASN A 196 -21.71 8.37 -1.30
CA ASN A 196 -21.50 9.21 -0.13
C ASN A 196 -22.54 10.35 -0.18
N THR A 197 -23.55 10.28 0.69
CA THR A 197 -24.45 11.39 1.05
C THR A 197 -23.71 12.46 1.83
#